data_AF-A0A7S2I8V4-F1
#
_entry.id   AF-A0A7S2I8V4-F1
#
_cell.length_a   1.000
_cell.length_b   1.000
_cell.length_c   1.000
_cell.angle_alpha   90.00
_cell.angle_beta   90.00
_cell.angle_gamma   90.00
#
_symmetry.space_group_name_H-M   'P 1'
#
loop_
_entity.id
_entity.type
_entity.pdbx_description
1 polymer ?
#
loop_
_entity_poly.entity_id
_entity_poly.type
_entity_poly.pdbx_seq_one_letter_code
_entity_poly.pdbx_strand_id
1 'polypeptide(L)'
;SRKAQSALVSEYLVRRGRRMRTAVVRSDLPVLPLDTHLLDLTELEQLVSQGTYAITEEALTALVESLLSEDGGEIDAAVVKAGSVDAGAIDGASKRKKPCPFQTRAFLALGLRAAVEADSAPSARSLVRKVAPKLLASPPMGAAAGPLALSLHRTSMNSELMPVSIDGEDFITFLHGLAEKAQSSGVLVPVGAAIVLEEFTSGLMMPRILAACQRLEAWLQDSSSVIFRLRSWNELNSNHVQGAGPDIKSFVSKKAIVNRQQFYNALLELQKYEESHDVLHGMTKLYSLVGSLHHPCMRLEMLQKILGLDDRYNLEAVAGVASLALQVVSDALHFGDAAPATQQALSPRNDRFAPAFQLEAAAARMQGLDREDRPLGELLAGGA
;
A
#
# COMPACT_ATOMS: atom_id res chain seq x y z
N SER A 1 5.88 4.33 30.11
CA SER A 1 6.90 3.56 30.85
C SER A 1 7.25 2.32 30.04
N ARG A 2 8.56 2.07 29.79
CA ARG A 2 9.07 0.90 29.02
C ARG A 2 8.49 -0.43 29.54
N LYS A 3 8.31 -0.54 30.86
CA LYS A 3 7.72 -1.71 31.52
C LYS A 3 6.25 -1.93 31.15
N ALA A 4 5.48 -0.85 30.94
CA ALA A 4 4.07 -0.94 30.56
C ALA A 4 3.92 -1.37 29.09
N GLN A 5 4.75 -0.84 28.18
CA GLN A 5 4.76 -1.25 26.77
C GLN A 5 5.23 -2.71 26.63
N SER A 6 6.29 -3.11 27.33
CA SER A 6 6.77 -4.49 27.35
C SER A 6 5.74 -5.47 27.94
N ALA A 7 5.04 -5.08 29.01
CA ALA A 7 3.94 -5.88 29.58
C ALA A 7 2.77 -6.03 28.60
N LEU A 8 2.40 -4.96 27.90
CA LEU A 8 1.31 -4.97 26.92
C LEU A 8 1.64 -5.86 25.72
N VAL A 9 2.88 -5.80 25.24
CA VAL A 9 3.39 -6.64 24.13
C VAL A 9 3.49 -8.10 24.52
N SER A 10 4.05 -8.41 25.69
CA SER A 10 4.16 -9.79 26.18
C SER A 10 2.80 -10.41 26.47
N GLU A 11 1.89 -9.70 27.15
CA GLU A 11 0.52 -10.14 27.38
C GLU A 11 -0.23 -10.35 26.07
N TYR A 12 0.01 -9.50 25.06
CA TYR A 12 -0.60 -9.65 23.75
C TYR A 12 -0.01 -10.81 22.95
N LEU A 13 1.32 -10.98 22.85
CA LEU A 13 1.94 -12.12 22.16
C LEU A 13 1.45 -13.45 22.73
N VAL A 14 1.34 -13.52 24.07
CA VAL A 14 0.76 -14.66 24.79
C VAL A 14 -0.74 -14.82 24.49
N ARG A 15 -1.50 -13.73 24.39
CA ARG A 15 -2.93 -13.76 24.03
C ARG A 15 -3.18 -14.07 22.55
N ARG A 16 -2.30 -13.68 21.61
CA ARG A 16 -2.42 -13.96 20.17
C ARG A 16 -2.31 -15.46 19.90
N GLY A 17 -1.36 -16.13 20.55
CA GLY A 17 -1.25 -17.60 20.51
C GLY A 17 -2.52 -18.32 20.99
N ARG A 18 -3.31 -17.69 21.88
CA ARG A 18 -4.59 -18.22 22.36
C ARG A 18 -5.80 -17.78 21.52
N ARG A 19 -5.85 -16.54 21.03
CA ARG A 19 -7.02 -15.94 20.34
C ARG A 19 -7.11 -16.27 18.85
N MET A 20 -6.02 -16.67 18.19
CA MET A 20 -6.13 -17.24 16.84
C MET A 20 -7.02 -18.49 16.78
N ARG A 21 -7.35 -19.12 17.92
CA ARG A 21 -8.31 -20.24 17.98
C ARG A 21 -9.77 -19.84 18.17
N THR A 22 -10.07 -18.58 18.50
CA THR A 22 -11.42 -18.12 18.81
C THR A 22 -11.62 -16.72 18.23
N ALA A 23 -11.96 -16.67 16.94
CA ALA A 23 -12.12 -15.45 16.15
C ALA A 23 -13.32 -14.61 16.63
N VAL A 24 -13.04 -13.56 17.40
CA VAL A 24 -13.82 -12.31 17.43
C VAL A 24 -12.82 -11.17 17.58
N VAL A 25 -12.37 -10.61 16.45
CA VAL A 25 -11.54 -9.40 16.41
C VAL A 25 -12.47 -8.22 16.66
N ARG A 26 -12.32 -7.56 17.81
CA ARG A 26 -13.01 -6.28 18.07
C ARG A 26 -12.22 -5.17 17.37
N SER A 27 -12.83 -4.54 16.38
CA SER A 27 -12.34 -3.41 15.58
C SER A 27 -12.13 -2.11 16.36
N ASP A 28 -12.57 -2.06 17.62
CA ASP A 28 -12.77 -0.79 18.34
C ASP A 28 -11.64 -0.48 19.35
N LEU A 29 -10.55 -1.25 19.33
CA LEU A 29 -9.41 -0.96 20.19
C LEU A 29 -8.60 0.21 19.58
N PRO A 30 -8.33 1.27 20.35
CA PRO A 30 -7.50 2.37 19.87
C PRO A 30 -6.13 1.83 19.50
N VAL A 31 -5.75 2.08 18.25
CA VAL A 31 -4.42 1.83 17.72
C VAL A 31 -3.47 2.74 18.49
N LEU A 32 -2.79 2.20 19.50
CA LEU A 32 -1.77 2.93 20.22
C LEU A 32 -0.46 2.82 19.44
N PRO A 33 0.16 3.95 19.04
CA PRO A 33 1.46 3.92 18.40
C PRO A 33 2.45 3.22 19.33
N LEU A 34 2.93 2.06 18.91
CA LEU A 34 3.85 1.24 19.66
C LEU A 34 5.27 1.52 19.15
N ASP A 35 6.09 2.18 19.97
CA ASP A 35 7.51 2.33 19.67
C ASP A 35 8.21 0.98 19.92
N THR A 36 8.49 0.28 18.83
CA THR A 36 9.13 -1.04 18.87
C THR A 36 10.64 -0.97 19.10
N HIS A 37 11.28 0.19 18.95
CA HIS A 37 12.73 0.33 19.14
C HIS A 37 13.15 0.20 20.61
N LEU A 38 12.21 0.41 21.55
CA LEU A 38 12.44 0.26 22.98
C LEU A 38 12.22 -1.18 23.48
N LEU A 39 11.74 -2.05 22.61
CA LEU A 39 11.50 -3.46 22.88
C LEU A 39 12.67 -4.23 22.27
N ASP A 40 13.30 -5.13 23.02
CA ASP A 40 14.41 -5.97 22.55
C ASP A 40 13.90 -7.05 21.56
N LEU A 41 13.28 -6.60 20.47
CA LEU A 41 12.69 -7.41 19.41
C LEU A 41 13.62 -7.42 18.20
N THR A 42 13.67 -8.56 17.50
CA THR A 42 14.35 -8.67 16.21
C THR A 42 13.68 -7.76 15.16
N GLU A 43 14.40 -7.32 14.14
CA GLU A 43 13.84 -6.44 13.08
C GLU A 43 12.61 -7.05 12.39
N LEU A 44 12.59 -8.38 12.23
CA LEU A 44 11.45 -9.12 11.69
C LEU A 44 10.24 -9.07 12.65
N GLU A 45 10.45 -9.28 13.95
CA GLU A 45 9.39 -9.17 14.96
C GLU A 45 8.88 -7.74 15.07
N GLN A 46 9.77 -6.75 14.95
CA GLN A 46 9.40 -5.35 14.86
C GLN A 46 8.50 -5.14 13.65
N LEU A 47 8.87 -5.59 12.44
CA LEU A 47 8.05 -5.49 11.23
C LEU A 47 6.67 -6.15 11.39
N VAL A 48 6.60 -7.35 11.97
CA VAL A 48 5.33 -8.05 12.19
C VAL A 48 4.45 -7.31 13.19
N SER A 49 5.04 -6.84 14.29
CA SER A 49 4.34 -6.00 15.27
C SER A 49 3.84 -4.71 14.61
N GLN A 50 4.68 -4.11 13.81
CA GLN A 50 4.44 -2.87 13.08
C GLN A 50 3.30 -2.97 12.06
N GLY A 51 3.25 -4.05 11.26
CA GLY A 51 2.13 -4.34 10.37
C GLY A 51 0.81 -4.55 11.12
N THR A 52 0.88 -5.00 12.38
CA THR A 52 -0.31 -5.32 13.20
C THR A 52 -0.92 -4.09 13.87
N TYR A 53 -0.12 -3.13 14.35
CA TYR A 53 -0.59 -2.08 15.28
C TYR A 53 -0.46 -0.64 14.79
N ALA A 54 -0.32 -0.40 13.49
CA ALA A 54 -0.20 0.93 12.89
C ALA A 54 0.82 1.85 13.60
N ILE A 55 1.96 1.91 12.97
CA ILE A 55 3.17 2.58 13.43
C ILE A 55 3.02 4.09 13.27
N THR A 56 3.80 4.85 14.05
CA THR A 56 4.17 6.20 13.63
C THR A 56 5.05 6.14 12.38
N GLU A 57 4.93 7.16 11.53
CA GLU A 57 5.61 7.20 10.25
C GLU A 57 7.14 7.15 10.38
N GLU A 58 7.67 7.67 11.48
CA GLU A 58 9.10 7.77 11.78
C GLU A 58 9.73 6.41 12.06
N ALA A 59 9.10 5.55 12.88
CA ALA A 59 9.68 4.25 13.24
C ALA A 59 9.69 3.28 12.06
N LEU A 60 8.68 3.35 11.17
CA LEU A 60 8.71 2.59 9.92
C LEU A 60 9.83 3.08 9.01
N THR A 61 10.01 4.40 8.92
CA THR A 61 11.07 4.99 8.09
C THR A 61 12.44 4.56 8.61
N ALA A 62 12.68 4.65 9.94
CA ALA A 62 13.93 4.23 10.56
C ALA A 62 14.21 2.73 10.36
N LEU A 63 13.19 1.88 10.51
CA LEU A 63 13.33 0.43 10.32
C LEU A 63 13.60 0.07 8.85
N VAL A 64 12.91 0.72 7.91
CA VAL A 64 13.18 0.55 6.47
C VAL A 64 14.58 1.04 6.12
N GLU A 65 15.01 2.17 6.67
CA GLU A 65 16.37 2.68 6.44
C GLU A 65 17.44 1.76 7.04
N SER A 66 17.23 1.24 8.25
CA SER A 66 18.12 0.27 8.90
C SER A 66 18.27 -1.01 8.06
N LEU A 67 17.15 -1.62 7.67
CA LEU A 67 17.15 -2.88 6.93
C LEU A 67 17.70 -2.76 5.51
N LEU A 68 17.52 -1.59 4.89
CA LEU A 68 18.03 -1.31 3.55
C LEU A 68 19.45 -0.76 3.55
N SER A 69 19.98 -0.32 4.70
CA SER A 69 21.39 -0.02 4.86
C SER A 69 22.17 -1.33 5.05
N GLU A 70 22.91 -1.76 4.03
CA GLU A 70 23.82 -2.93 4.10
C GLU A 70 24.98 -2.77 5.11
N ASP A 71 25.00 -1.71 5.92
CA ASP A 71 25.92 -1.55 7.06
C ASP A 71 25.57 -2.46 8.24
N GLY A 72 24.61 -3.38 8.05
CA GLY A 72 24.60 -4.68 8.73
C GLY A 72 25.87 -5.47 8.40
N GLY A 73 27.02 -4.95 8.83
CA GLY A 73 28.19 -5.76 9.09
C GLY A 73 27.76 -6.92 9.99
N GLU A 74 28.50 -8.03 9.90
CA GLU A 74 28.45 -9.07 10.92
C GLU A 74 28.22 -8.40 12.27
N ILE A 75 27.08 -8.69 12.90
CA ILE A 75 26.92 -8.42 14.32
C ILE A 75 27.84 -9.44 14.98
N ASP A 76 29.13 -9.15 14.92
CA ASP A 76 30.18 -9.88 15.60
C ASP A 76 29.88 -9.70 17.08
N ALA A 77 29.44 -10.81 17.69
CA ALA A 77 29.13 -10.89 19.11
C ALA A 77 30.38 -10.77 20.00
N ALA A 78 31.45 -10.08 19.57
CA ALA A 78 32.66 -9.95 20.35
C ALA A 78 33.54 -8.76 19.96
N VAL A 79 33.24 -7.53 20.40
CA VAL A 79 34.29 -6.60 20.86
C VAL A 79 33.78 -5.73 22.01
N VAL A 80 33.89 -6.27 23.23
CA VAL A 80 34.41 -5.49 24.35
C VAL A 80 35.90 -5.79 24.40
N LYS A 81 36.73 -4.93 23.81
CA LYS A 81 38.09 -4.70 24.31
C LYS A 81 38.63 -3.36 23.83
N ALA A 82 39.09 -2.61 24.82
CA ALA A 82 39.54 -1.24 24.77
C ALA A 82 40.70 -0.97 23.82
N GLY A 83 40.76 0.27 23.33
CA GLY A 83 41.97 1.07 23.45
C GLY A 83 42.54 1.64 22.16
N SER A 84 42.92 2.92 22.26
CA SER A 84 43.79 3.69 21.36
C SER A 84 43.11 4.47 20.23
N VAL A 85 43.07 5.78 20.48
CA VAL A 85 42.71 6.86 19.58
C VAL A 85 43.90 7.14 18.66
N ASP A 86 43.69 7.08 17.34
CA ASP A 86 44.49 7.84 16.38
C ASP A 86 43.55 8.54 15.39
N ALA A 87 43.57 9.87 15.44
CA ALA A 87 42.75 10.76 14.63
C ALA A 87 43.40 10.95 13.25
N GLY A 88 43.17 10.00 12.34
CA GLY A 88 43.42 10.16 10.92
C GLY A 88 42.12 10.51 10.19
N ALA A 89 42.09 11.65 9.49
CA ALA A 89 40.97 12.07 8.67
C ALA A 89 40.68 11.03 7.56
N ILE A 90 39.60 10.26 7.71
CA ILE A 90 39.10 9.35 6.68
C ILE A 90 38.07 10.12 5.87
N ASP A 91 38.50 10.67 4.74
CA ASP A 91 37.63 11.24 3.71
C ASP A 91 36.99 10.06 2.95
N GLY A 92 36.10 9.35 3.65
CA GLY A 92 35.41 8.17 3.17
C GLY A 92 33.99 8.52 2.78
N ALA A 93 33.81 9.06 1.57
CA ALA A 93 32.48 9.17 0.96
C ALA A 93 31.91 7.76 0.77
N SER A 94 31.27 7.23 1.81
CA SER A 94 30.66 5.92 1.81
C SER A 94 29.55 5.93 0.75
N LYS A 95 29.82 5.30 -0.39
CA LYS A 95 28.86 5.17 -1.48
C LYS A 95 27.70 4.35 -0.93
N ARG A 96 26.60 5.03 -0.57
CA ARG A 96 25.35 4.38 -0.15
C ARG A 96 25.00 3.32 -1.19
N LYS A 97 25.13 2.05 -0.82
CA LYS A 97 24.75 0.94 -1.69
C LYS A 97 23.24 1.02 -1.91
N LYS A 98 22.82 0.78 -3.16
CA LYS A 98 21.40 0.79 -3.51
C LYS A 98 20.75 -0.45 -2.88
N PRO A 99 19.55 -0.33 -2.27
CA PRO A 99 18.86 -1.45 -1.68
C PRO A 99 18.60 -2.57 -2.68
N CYS A 100 18.75 -3.81 -2.24
CA CYS A 100 18.43 -4.98 -3.06
C CYS A 100 16.90 -5.06 -3.28
N PRO A 101 16.42 -5.21 -4.53
CA PRO A 101 14.99 -5.32 -4.83
C PRO A 101 14.31 -6.48 -4.11
N PHE A 102 15.04 -7.59 -3.97
CA PHE A 102 14.57 -8.78 -3.29
C PHE A 102 14.25 -8.53 -1.81
N GLN A 103 15.13 -7.82 -1.08
CA GLN A 103 14.90 -7.45 0.31
C GLN A 103 13.68 -6.53 0.45
N THR A 104 13.53 -5.58 -0.48
CA THR A 104 12.39 -4.66 -0.51
C THR A 104 11.07 -5.41 -0.70
N ARG A 105 11.02 -6.38 -1.63
CA ARG A 105 9.84 -7.23 -1.86
C ARG A 105 9.54 -8.12 -0.66
N ALA A 106 10.53 -8.77 -0.08
CA ALA A 106 10.36 -9.61 1.11
C ALA A 106 9.81 -8.80 2.30
N PHE A 107 10.33 -7.59 2.50
CA PHE A 107 9.86 -6.68 3.53
C PHE A 107 8.41 -6.25 3.31
N LEU A 108 8.08 -5.83 2.09
CA LEU A 108 6.71 -5.46 1.72
C LEU A 108 5.76 -6.65 1.89
N ALA A 109 6.16 -7.86 1.47
CA ALA A 109 5.40 -9.09 1.60
C ALA A 109 5.05 -9.40 3.06
N LEU A 110 6.06 -9.42 3.93
CA LEU A 110 5.90 -9.76 5.35
C LEU A 110 5.06 -8.71 6.10
N GLY A 111 5.34 -7.43 5.85
CA GLY A 111 4.56 -6.35 6.46
C GLY A 111 3.11 -6.32 5.99
N LEU A 112 2.85 -6.51 4.69
CA LEU A 112 1.49 -6.56 4.15
C LEU A 112 0.73 -7.77 4.69
N ARG A 113 1.40 -8.93 4.82
CA ARG A 113 0.79 -10.11 5.43
C ARG A 113 0.33 -9.83 6.86
N ALA A 114 1.20 -9.24 7.68
CA ALA A 114 0.86 -8.89 9.06
C ALA A 114 -0.31 -7.89 9.10
N ALA A 115 -0.31 -6.89 8.22
CA ALA A 115 -1.40 -5.91 8.12
C ALA A 115 -2.73 -6.53 7.66
N VAL A 116 -2.70 -7.48 6.72
CA VAL A 116 -3.88 -8.22 6.26
C VAL A 116 -4.42 -9.13 7.35
N GLU A 117 -3.56 -9.88 8.04
CA GLU A 117 -3.95 -10.73 9.18
C GLU A 117 -4.58 -9.91 10.34
N ALA A 118 -4.17 -8.65 10.49
CA ALA A 118 -4.68 -7.72 11.48
C ALA A 118 -5.87 -6.86 10.99
N ASP A 119 -6.26 -6.98 9.72
CA ASP A 119 -7.20 -6.10 9.02
C ASP A 119 -6.88 -4.58 9.20
N SER A 120 -5.59 -4.23 9.20
CA SER A 120 -5.10 -2.89 9.51
C SER A 120 -4.80 -2.08 8.24
N ALA A 121 -5.83 -1.44 7.68
CA ALA A 121 -5.71 -0.59 6.50
C ALA A 121 -4.66 0.55 6.62
N PRO A 122 -4.54 1.26 7.77
CA PRO A 122 -3.52 2.30 7.92
C PRO A 122 -2.09 1.76 7.85
N SER A 123 -1.84 0.59 8.48
CA SER A 123 -0.52 -0.06 8.46
C SER A 123 -0.14 -0.49 7.05
N ALA A 124 -1.06 -1.14 6.33
CA ALA A 124 -0.84 -1.56 4.95
C ALA A 124 -0.54 -0.36 4.04
N ARG A 125 -1.30 0.74 4.18
CA ARG A 125 -1.07 1.96 3.40
C ARG A 125 0.29 2.61 3.72
N SER A 126 0.64 2.74 5.00
CA SER A 126 1.93 3.31 5.41
C SER A 126 3.10 2.50 4.86
N LEU A 127 3.01 1.17 4.97
CA LEU A 127 4.00 0.24 4.44
C LEU A 127 4.19 0.39 2.92
N VAL A 128 3.10 0.41 2.15
CA VAL A 128 3.16 0.60 0.69
C VAL A 128 3.80 1.94 0.35
N ARG A 129 3.42 3.04 1.03
CA ARG A 129 3.99 4.36 0.78
C ARG A 129 5.47 4.48 1.08
N LYS A 130 5.99 3.75 2.06
CA LYS A 130 7.41 3.83 2.46
C LYS A 130 8.29 2.87 1.68
N VAL A 131 7.80 1.66 1.42
CA VAL A 131 8.61 0.57 0.88
C VAL A 131 8.52 0.50 -0.64
N ALA A 132 7.31 0.66 -1.22
CA ALA A 132 7.13 0.51 -2.66
C ALA A 132 7.90 1.54 -3.52
N PRO A 133 8.16 2.79 -3.08
CA PRO A 133 9.07 3.69 -3.80
C PRO A 133 10.44 3.09 -4.10
N LYS A 134 10.94 2.23 -3.20
CA LYS A 134 12.26 1.58 -3.36
C LYS A 134 12.24 0.50 -4.45
N LEU A 135 11.07 -0.08 -4.75
CA LEU A 135 10.89 -0.98 -5.90
C LEU A 135 11.05 -0.22 -7.22
N LEU A 136 10.53 1.01 -7.29
CA LEU A 136 10.60 1.88 -8.48
C LEU A 136 12.03 2.37 -8.76
N ALA A 137 12.85 2.52 -7.70
CA ALA A 137 14.22 2.99 -7.82
C ALA A 137 15.20 1.92 -8.36
N SER A 138 14.76 0.66 -8.44
CA SER A 138 15.57 -0.39 -9.04
C SER A 138 15.47 -0.32 -10.57
N PRO A 139 16.59 -0.31 -11.30
CA PRO A 139 16.53 -0.47 -12.74
C PRO A 139 15.82 -1.78 -13.07
N PRO A 140 14.91 -1.82 -14.07
CA PRO A 140 14.23 -3.03 -14.46
C PRO A 140 15.28 -4.12 -14.73
N MET A 141 15.19 -5.24 -13.99
CA MET A 141 16.03 -6.43 -14.18
C MET A 141 15.68 -7.06 -15.53
N GLY A 142 16.10 -6.45 -16.63
CA GLY A 142 15.49 -6.72 -17.93
C GLY A 142 16.28 -6.18 -19.12
N ALA A 143 17.58 -6.46 -19.14
CA ALA A 143 18.29 -6.65 -20.41
C ALA A 143 19.42 -7.69 -20.34
N ALA A 144 19.97 -8.00 -19.14
CA ALA A 144 21.10 -8.96 -19.06
C ALA A 144 21.37 -9.61 -17.67
N ALA A 145 20.41 -9.65 -16.73
CA ALA A 145 20.66 -10.27 -15.42
C ALA A 145 20.18 -11.73 -15.40
N GLY A 146 21.13 -12.67 -15.48
CA GLY A 146 20.88 -14.10 -15.33
C GLY A 146 20.43 -14.51 -13.92
N PRO A 147 20.04 -15.79 -13.71
CA PRO A 147 19.42 -16.26 -12.49
C PRO A 147 20.48 -16.44 -11.40
N LEU A 148 20.70 -15.41 -10.59
CA LEU A 148 21.46 -15.53 -9.35
C LEU A 148 20.48 -15.71 -8.19
N ALA A 149 20.15 -16.96 -7.92
CA ALA A 149 19.53 -17.39 -6.67
C ALA A 149 20.50 -17.07 -5.52
N LEU A 150 20.26 -15.96 -4.83
CA LEU A 150 20.92 -15.64 -3.56
C LEU A 150 20.43 -16.64 -2.51
N SER A 151 21.24 -17.68 -2.28
CA SER A 151 21.13 -18.54 -1.10
C SER A 151 21.42 -17.69 0.15
N LEU A 152 20.36 -17.08 0.71
CA LEU A 152 20.40 -16.51 2.05
C LEU A 152 20.83 -17.61 3.03
N HIS A 153 21.96 -17.37 3.69
CA HIS A 153 22.59 -18.33 4.58
C HIS A 153 21.63 -18.73 5.70
N ARG A 154 21.42 -20.04 5.80
CA ARG A 154 20.55 -20.76 6.72
C ARG A 154 21.11 -20.67 8.14
N THR A 155 20.97 -19.54 8.82
CA THR A 155 21.27 -19.47 10.25
C THR A 155 20.09 -20.05 11.03
N SER A 156 20.34 -21.28 11.48
CA SER A 156 19.55 -22.07 12.42
C SER A 156 19.10 -21.24 13.63
N MET A 157 17.86 -20.76 13.61
CA MET A 157 17.11 -20.34 14.79
C MET A 157 15.66 -20.83 14.66
N ASN A 158 15.17 -21.46 15.71
CA ASN A 158 13.91 -22.23 15.79
C ASN A 158 12.63 -21.37 15.74
N SER A 159 12.45 -20.54 14.72
CA SER A 159 11.21 -19.80 14.49
C SER A 159 10.61 -20.22 13.15
N GLU A 160 9.36 -20.69 13.15
CA GLU A 160 8.61 -21.25 12.00
C GLU A 160 8.34 -20.25 10.84
N LEU A 161 9.06 -19.14 10.77
CA LEU A 161 9.01 -18.17 9.68
C LEU A 161 10.24 -18.37 8.79
N MET A 162 10.19 -19.38 7.91
CA MET A 162 11.20 -19.59 6.88
C MET A 162 11.28 -18.33 5.99
N PRO A 163 12.50 -17.79 5.73
CA PRO A 163 12.67 -16.70 4.78
C PRO A 163 12.33 -17.24 3.39
N VAL A 164 11.16 -16.85 2.89
CA VAL A 164 10.72 -17.22 1.54
C VAL A 164 11.62 -16.47 0.57
N SER A 165 12.36 -17.20 -0.28
CA SER A 165 12.94 -16.60 -1.46
C SER A 165 11.79 -16.32 -2.42
N ILE A 166 11.43 -15.04 -2.53
CA ILE A 166 10.31 -14.61 -3.37
C ILE A 166 10.92 -14.02 -4.65
N ASP A 167 10.91 -14.81 -5.73
CA ASP A 167 11.17 -14.29 -7.07
C ASP A 167 10.03 -13.36 -7.53
N GLY A 168 10.20 -12.62 -8.62
CA GLY A 168 9.21 -11.63 -9.08
C GLY A 168 7.81 -12.22 -9.32
N GLU A 169 7.73 -13.39 -9.97
CA GLU A 169 6.46 -14.09 -10.19
C GLU A 169 5.85 -14.64 -8.89
N ASP A 170 6.69 -15.11 -7.98
CA ASP A 170 6.25 -15.56 -6.65
C ASP A 170 5.70 -14.39 -5.82
N PHE A 171 6.24 -13.18 -6.02
CA PHE A 171 5.81 -11.98 -5.29
C PHE A 171 4.41 -11.54 -5.70
N ILE A 172 4.14 -11.45 -7.01
CA ILE A 172 2.79 -11.13 -7.52
C ILE A 172 1.78 -12.17 -7.04
N THR A 173 2.11 -13.46 -7.17
CA THR A 173 1.24 -14.56 -6.71
C THR A 173 0.96 -14.45 -5.21
N PHE A 174 1.97 -14.10 -4.42
CA PHE A 174 1.82 -13.85 -2.99
C PHE A 174 0.90 -12.66 -2.69
N LEU A 175 1.04 -11.54 -3.42
CA LEU A 175 0.18 -10.37 -3.25
C LEU A 175 -1.29 -10.68 -3.59
N HIS A 176 -1.56 -11.49 -4.62
CA HIS A 176 -2.91 -11.98 -4.90
C HIS A 176 -3.45 -12.86 -3.76
N GLY A 177 -2.62 -13.76 -3.22
CA GLY A 177 -2.98 -14.56 -2.05
C GLY A 177 -3.25 -13.71 -0.79
N LEU A 178 -2.64 -12.54 -0.66
CA LEU A 178 -2.96 -11.57 0.37
C LEU A 178 -4.28 -10.84 0.09
N ALA A 179 -4.52 -10.44 -1.16
CA ALA A 179 -5.79 -9.84 -1.55
C ALA A 179 -6.94 -10.81 -1.21
N GLU A 180 -6.80 -12.11 -1.53
CA GLU A 180 -7.76 -13.19 -1.19
C GLU A 180 -8.11 -13.25 0.30
N LYS A 181 -7.15 -12.95 1.17
CA LYS A 181 -7.33 -12.98 2.63
C LYS A 181 -7.83 -11.67 3.21
N ALA A 182 -7.79 -10.56 2.46
CA ALA A 182 -8.24 -9.26 2.92
C ALA A 182 -9.76 -9.26 3.15
N GLN A 183 -10.18 -8.89 4.36
CA GLN A 183 -11.60 -8.89 4.76
C GLN A 183 -12.28 -7.53 4.50
N SER A 184 -11.51 -6.43 4.60
CA SER A 184 -12.01 -5.08 4.39
C SER A 184 -11.57 -4.48 3.05
N SER A 185 -12.42 -3.64 2.46
CA SER A 185 -12.05 -2.80 1.31
C SER A 185 -10.89 -1.86 1.62
N GLY A 186 -10.77 -1.44 2.89
CA GLY A 186 -9.70 -0.57 3.38
C GLY A 186 -8.32 -1.20 3.24
N VAL A 187 -8.18 -2.51 3.51
CA VAL A 187 -6.92 -3.27 3.31
C VAL A 187 -6.74 -3.71 1.86
N LEU A 188 -7.85 -3.97 1.15
CA LEU A 188 -7.80 -4.37 -0.26
C LEU A 188 -7.13 -3.31 -1.14
N VAL A 189 -7.38 -2.02 -0.87
CA VAL A 189 -6.78 -0.89 -1.61
C VAL A 189 -5.24 -0.86 -1.56
N PRO A 190 -4.56 -0.85 -0.39
CA PRO A 190 -3.10 -0.87 -0.34
C PRO A 190 -2.49 -2.15 -0.92
N VAL A 191 -3.12 -3.32 -0.72
CA VAL A 191 -2.66 -4.55 -1.38
C VAL A 191 -2.77 -4.44 -2.91
N GLY A 192 -3.89 -3.93 -3.42
CA GLY A 192 -4.08 -3.69 -4.85
C GLY A 192 -3.11 -2.66 -5.42
N ALA A 193 -2.76 -1.62 -4.66
CA ALA A 193 -1.73 -0.65 -5.06
C ALA A 193 -0.35 -1.31 -5.17
N ALA A 194 0.00 -2.21 -4.23
CA ALA A 194 1.23 -2.98 -4.33
C ALA A 194 1.24 -3.89 -5.58
N ILE A 195 0.13 -4.58 -5.87
CA ILE A 195 -0.04 -5.38 -7.10
C ILE A 195 0.18 -4.50 -8.32
N VAL A 196 -0.54 -3.38 -8.45
CA VAL A 196 -0.44 -2.50 -9.62
C VAL A 196 0.97 -1.94 -9.81
N LEU A 197 1.67 -1.56 -8.73
CA LEU A 197 3.04 -1.06 -8.81
C LEU A 197 4.02 -2.13 -9.30
N GLU A 198 3.90 -3.37 -8.81
CA GLU A 198 4.74 -4.47 -9.28
C GLU A 198 4.39 -4.90 -10.72
N GLU A 199 3.11 -4.99 -11.07
CA GLU A 199 2.63 -5.29 -12.44
C GLU A 199 3.09 -4.23 -13.46
N PHE A 200 3.13 -2.96 -13.03
CA PHE A 200 3.58 -1.86 -13.86
C PHE A 200 5.09 -1.88 -14.05
N THR A 201 5.87 -2.11 -12.98
CA THR A 201 7.34 -2.13 -13.03
C THR A 201 7.92 -3.36 -13.69
N SER A 202 7.23 -4.50 -13.60
CA SER A 202 7.59 -5.75 -14.26
C SER A 202 7.21 -5.79 -15.75
N GLY A 203 6.38 -4.85 -16.22
CA GLY A 203 5.87 -4.83 -17.60
C GLY A 203 4.76 -5.84 -17.88
N LEU A 204 4.34 -6.63 -16.88
CA LEU A 204 3.30 -7.65 -17.01
C LEU A 204 1.92 -7.05 -17.35
N MET A 205 1.71 -5.76 -17.11
CA MET A 205 0.50 -5.04 -17.51
C MET A 205 0.38 -4.90 -19.04
N MET A 206 1.49 -4.81 -19.78
CA MET A 206 1.47 -4.42 -21.19
C MET A 206 0.78 -5.44 -22.12
N PRO A 207 1.05 -6.75 -22.03
CA PRO A 207 0.35 -7.73 -22.85
C PRO A 207 -1.18 -7.67 -22.67
N ARG A 208 -1.64 -7.32 -21.47
CA ARG A 208 -3.07 -7.16 -21.16
C ARG A 208 -3.66 -5.88 -21.73
N ILE A 209 -2.90 -4.78 -21.76
CA ILE A 209 -3.30 -3.55 -22.46
C ILE A 209 -3.49 -3.85 -23.95
N LEU A 210 -2.53 -4.51 -24.59
CA LEU A 210 -2.61 -4.88 -26.02
C LEU A 210 -3.85 -5.75 -26.30
N ALA A 211 -4.09 -6.77 -25.49
CA ALA A 211 -5.26 -7.63 -25.62
C ALA A 211 -6.58 -6.85 -25.42
N ALA A 212 -6.63 -5.91 -24.48
CA ALA A 212 -7.79 -5.05 -24.27
C ALA A 212 -8.02 -4.10 -25.45
N CYS A 213 -6.96 -3.51 -26.01
CA CYS A 213 -7.02 -2.69 -27.21
C CYS A 213 -7.59 -3.46 -28.40
N GLN A 214 -7.07 -4.65 -28.69
CA GLN A 214 -7.59 -5.51 -29.77
C GLN A 214 -9.07 -5.85 -29.59
N ARG A 215 -9.47 -6.20 -28.36
CA ARG A 215 -10.87 -6.50 -28.04
C ARG A 215 -11.79 -5.29 -28.21
N LEU A 216 -11.33 -4.09 -27.84
CA LEU A 216 -12.08 -2.85 -28.04
C LEU A 216 -12.18 -2.46 -29.51
N GLU A 217 -11.09 -2.60 -30.25
CA GLU A 217 -11.05 -2.32 -31.69
C GLU A 217 -12.03 -3.21 -32.45
N ALA A 218 -12.01 -4.52 -32.20
CA ALA A 218 -12.98 -5.46 -32.79
C ALA A 218 -14.43 -5.05 -32.46
N TRP A 219 -14.70 -4.70 -31.19
CA TRP A 219 -16.03 -4.24 -30.80
C TRP A 219 -16.43 -2.94 -31.53
N LEU A 220 -15.50 -2.00 -31.70
CA LEU A 220 -15.73 -0.71 -32.37
C LEU A 220 -16.01 -0.88 -33.87
N GLN A 221 -15.35 -1.83 -34.54
CA GLN A 221 -15.60 -2.16 -35.94
C GLN A 221 -17.05 -2.64 -36.16
N ASP A 222 -17.55 -3.50 -35.28
CA ASP A 222 -18.93 -4.01 -35.35
C ASP A 222 -19.98 -3.02 -34.81
N SER A 223 -19.55 -1.97 -34.10
CA SER A 223 -20.42 -1.04 -33.38
C SER A 223 -21.34 -0.20 -34.28
N SER A 224 -21.13 -0.20 -35.59
CA SER A 224 -22.03 0.43 -36.56
C SER A 224 -23.42 -0.20 -36.56
N SER A 225 -23.53 -1.51 -36.28
CA SER A 225 -24.78 -2.26 -36.23
C SER A 225 -25.56 -2.04 -34.93
N VAL A 226 -26.81 -1.54 -35.04
CA VAL A 226 -27.70 -1.36 -33.88
C VAL A 226 -27.99 -2.70 -33.19
N ILE A 227 -28.22 -3.76 -33.97
CA ILE A 227 -28.51 -5.10 -33.45
C ILE A 227 -27.33 -5.62 -32.61
N PHE A 228 -26.11 -5.44 -33.11
CA PHE A 228 -24.90 -5.77 -32.37
C PHE A 228 -24.80 -5.00 -31.06
N ARG A 229 -25.06 -3.68 -31.06
CA ARG A 229 -25.07 -2.86 -29.83
C ARG A 229 -26.11 -3.33 -28.83
N LEU A 230 -27.31 -3.71 -29.28
CA LEU A 230 -28.37 -4.23 -28.41
C LEU A 230 -28.01 -5.61 -27.84
N ARG A 231 -27.39 -6.50 -28.62
CA ARG A 231 -26.88 -7.78 -28.13
C ARG A 231 -25.79 -7.56 -27.06
N SER A 232 -24.84 -6.67 -27.32
CA SER A 232 -23.78 -6.32 -26.37
C SER A 232 -24.33 -5.71 -25.08
N TRP A 233 -25.39 -4.89 -25.17
CA TRP A 233 -26.09 -4.40 -23.99
C TRP A 233 -26.74 -5.54 -23.21
N ASN A 234 -27.42 -6.46 -23.90
CA ASN A 234 -28.10 -7.59 -23.26
C ASN A 234 -27.12 -8.52 -22.54
N GLU A 235 -25.98 -8.82 -23.16
CA GLU A 235 -24.89 -9.60 -22.54
C GLU A 235 -24.33 -8.92 -21.28
N LEU A 236 -24.17 -7.59 -21.31
CA LEU A 236 -23.73 -6.85 -20.13
C LEU A 236 -24.81 -6.82 -19.05
N ASN A 237 -26.06 -6.63 -19.44
CA ASN A 237 -27.18 -6.58 -18.52
C ASN A 237 -27.46 -7.94 -17.88
N SER A 238 -27.21 -9.07 -18.57
CA SER A 238 -27.38 -10.41 -18.00
C SER A 238 -26.31 -10.76 -16.96
N ASN A 239 -25.14 -10.15 -17.03
CA ASN A 239 -24.04 -10.41 -16.09
C ASN A 239 -24.12 -9.53 -14.83
N HIS A 240 -24.99 -8.50 -14.82
CA HIS A 240 -25.17 -7.62 -13.67
C HIS A 240 -26.13 -8.21 -12.65
N VAL A 241 -25.58 -8.87 -11.63
CA VAL A 241 -26.37 -9.54 -10.57
C VAL A 241 -26.84 -8.56 -9.48
N GLN A 242 -26.19 -7.40 -9.30
CA GLN A 242 -26.41 -6.55 -8.11
C GLN A 242 -26.37 -5.02 -8.36
N GLY A 243 -27.09 -4.51 -9.35
CA GLY A 243 -27.22 -3.05 -9.50
C GLY A 243 -28.06 -2.59 -10.68
N ALA A 244 -28.21 -1.26 -10.80
CA ALA A 244 -28.77 -0.65 -12.00
C ALA A 244 -27.83 -0.97 -13.18
N GLY A 245 -28.30 -1.84 -14.08
CA GLY A 245 -27.61 -2.18 -15.32
C GLY A 245 -27.34 -0.94 -16.19
N PRO A 246 -26.49 -1.08 -17.21
CA PRO A 246 -26.22 0.03 -18.12
C PRO A 246 -27.51 0.50 -18.80
N ASP A 247 -27.70 1.82 -18.91
CA ASP A 247 -28.87 2.40 -19.59
C ASP A 247 -28.87 2.02 -21.08
N ILE A 248 -29.93 1.34 -21.53
CA ILE A 248 -30.13 0.95 -22.93
C ILE A 248 -30.03 2.15 -23.88
N LYS A 249 -30.45 3.34 -23.43
CA LYS A 249 -30.37 4.57 -24.23
C LYS A 249 -28.92 4.90 -24.61
N SER A 250 -27.94 4.56 -23.77
CA SER A 250 -26.52 4.79 -24.08
C SER A 250 -26.02 3.94 -25.26
N PHE A 251 -26.58 2.74 -25.46
CA PHE A 251 -26.24 1.86 -26.58
C PHE A 251 -26.97 2.25 -27.87
N VAL A 252 -28.19 2.77 -27.76
CA VAL A 252 -28.94 3.27 -28.93
C VAL A 252 -28.38 4.60 -29.42
N SER A 253 -28.04 5.52 -28.50
CA SER A 253 -27.63 6.91 -28.79
C SER A 253 -26.17 7.11 -29.24
N LYS A 254 -25.43 6.05 -29.59
CA LYS A 254 -23.97 6.06 -29.87
C LYS A 254 -23.08 6.50 -28.71
N LYS A 255 -23.62 6.91 -27.55
CA LYS A 255 -22.82 7.29 -26.37
C LYS A 255 -21.87 6.17 -25.92
N ALA A 256 -22.32 4.92 -25.99
CA ALA A 256 -21.48 3.75 -25.70
C ALA A 256 -20.26 3.63 -26.64
N ILE A 257 -20.42 4.01 -27.93
CA ILE A 257 -19.32 4.05 -28.90
C ILE A 257 -18.32 5.12 -28.51
N VAL A 258 -18.79 6.35 -28.25
CA VAL A 258 -17.92 7.47 -27.86
C VAL A 258 -17.13 7.13 -26.59
N ASN A 259 -17.78 6.59 -25.57
CA ASN A 259 -17.13 6.20 -24.31
C ASN A 259 -16.09 5.08 -24.51
N ARG A 260 -16.36 4.10 -25.37
CA ARG A 260 -15.43 3.00 -25.66
C ARG A 260 -14.26 3.48 -26.53
N GLN A 261 -14.51 4.37 -27.49
CA GLN A 261 -13.46 5.01 -28.29
C GLN A 261 -12.53 5.85 -27.43
N GLN A 262 -13.06 6.65 -26.50
CA GLN A 262 -12.25 7.43 -25.57
C GLN A 262 -11.40 6.53 -24.67
N PHE A 263 -11.98 5.44 -24.16
CA PHE A 263 -11.24 4.46 -23.36
C PHE A 263 -10.15 3.76 -24.16
N TYR A 264 -10.44 3.35 -25.40
CA TYR A 264 -9.45 2.78 -26.33
C TYR A 264 -8.29 3.75 -26.59
N ASN A 265 -8.58 5.01 -26.92
CA ASN A 265 -7.54 6.02 -27.13
C ASN A 265 -6.71 6.26 -25.87
N ALA A 266 -7.34 6.23 -24.68
CA ALA A 266 -6.63 6.36 -23.41
C ALA A 266 -5.70 5.16 -23.13
N LEU A 267 -6.09 3.94 -23.51
CA LEU A 267 -5.22 2.76 -23.43
C LEU A 267 -4.06 2.83 -24.43
N LEU A 268 -4.27 3.35 -25.64
CA LEU A 268 -3.19 3.59 -26.60
C LEU A 268 -2.21 4.66 -26.10
N GLU A 269 -2.69 5.69 -25.42
CA GLU A 269 -1.81 6.67 -24.77
C GLU A 269 -1.06 6.04 -23.59
N LEU A 270 -1.71 5.16 -22.83
CA LEU A 270 -1.05 4.41 -21.78
C LEU A 270 0.07 3.55 -22.37
N GLN A 271 -0.15 2.84 -23.48
CA GLN A 271 0.91 2.06 -24.14
C GLN A 271 2.20 2.87 -24.43
N LYS A 272 2.08 4.17 -24.75
CA LYS A 272 3.23 5.03 -25.03
C LYS A 272 4.15 5.27 -23.82
N TYR A 273 3.69 5.04 -22.59
CA TYR A 273 4.56 5.22 -21.41
C TYR A 273 5.71 4.21 -21.40
N GLU A 274 5.51 3.02 -21.96
CA GLU A 274 6.54 1.98 -21.99
C GLU A 274 7.69 2.40 -22.90
N GLU A 275 7.37 3.06 -24.03
CA GLU A 275 8.37 3.63 -24.92
C GLU A 275 9.16 4.76 -24.24
N SER A 276 8.47 5.66 -23.53
CA SER A 276 9.11 6.81 -22.86
C SER A 276 9.77 6.47 -21.52
N HIS A 277 9.48 5.30 -20.94
CA HIS A 277 9.85 4.91 -19.58
C HIS A 277 9.44 5.95 -18.50
N ASP A 278 8.42 6.77 -18.78
CA ASP A 278 7.91 7.79 -17.86
C ASP A 278 6.82 7.19 -16.98
N VAL A 279 7.25 6.61 -15.85
CA VAL A 279 6.38 5.95 -14.87
C VAL A 279 5.33 6.93 -14.30
N LEU A 280 5.70 8.18 -14.05
CA LEU A 280 4.78 9.18 -13.51
C LEU A 280 3.69 9.53 -14.51
N HIS A 281 4.06 9.72 -15.78
CA HIS A 281 3.09 9.96 -16.84
C HIS A 281 2.13 8.78 -16.99
N GLY A 282 2.65 7.56 -17.04
CA GLY A 282 1.82 6.34 -17.11
C GLY A 282 0.85 6.22 -15.95
N MET A 283 1.30 6.43 -14.71
CA MET A 283 0.44 6.39 -13.53
C MET A 283 -0.60 7.52 -13.48
N THR A 284 -0.21 8.72 -13.92
CA THR A 284 -1.15 9.86 -14.02
C THR A 284 -2.25 9.55 -15.03
N LYS A 285 -1.88 8.94 -16.17
CA LYS A 285 -2.84 8.54 -17.19
C LYS A 285 -3.77 7.43 -16.69
N LEU A 286 -3.24 6.43 -15.98
CA LEU A 286 -4.03 5.38 -15.35
C LEU A 286 -5.05 5.95 -14.36
N TYR A 287 -4.62 6.85 -13.46
CA TYR A 287 -5.51 7.52 -12.51
C TYR A 287 -6.64 8.31 -13.22
N SER A 288 -6.29 9.07 -14.25
CA SER A 288 -7.28 9.80 -15.07
C SER A 288 -8.27 8.85 -15.76
N LEU A 289 -7.78 7.73 -16.28
CA LEU A 289 -8.59 6.71 -16.94
C LEU A 289 -9.59 6.09 -15.95
N VAL A 290 -9.16 5.74 -14.73
CA VAL A 290 -10.05 5.25 -13.67
C VAL A 290 -11.11 6.31 -13.29
N GLY A 291 -10.70 7.57 -13.14
CA GLY A 291 -11.62 8.68 -12.81
C GLY A 291 -12.68 8.95 -13.89
N SER A 292 -12.44 8.52 -15.13
CA SER A 292 -13.42 8.63 -16.23
C SER A 292 -14.47 7.50 -16.25
N LEU A 293 -14.28 6.46 -15.42
CA LEU A 293 -15.21 5.35 -15.35
C LEU A 293 -16.45 5.74 -14.53
N HIS A 294 -17.60 5.32 -15.04
CA HIS A 294 -18.89 5.54 -14.41
C HIS A 294 -19.62 4.21 -14.40
N HIS A 295 -20.06 3.77 -13.21
CA HIS A 295 -20.75 2.50 -12.94
C HIS A 295 -19.93 1.22 -13.25
N PRO A 296 -20.30 0.07 -12.67
CA PRO A 296 -19.73 -1.22 -13.06
C PRO A 296 -20.04 -1.45 -14.53
N CYS A 297 -19.01 -1.56 -15.36
CA CYS A 297 -19.14 -1.71 -16.80
C CYS A 297 -17.97 -2.52 -17.35
N MET A 298 -18.10 -2.99 -18.59
CA MET A 298 -17.04 -3.68 -19.32
C MET A 298 -15.66 -3.01 -19.23
N ARG A 299 -15.62 -1.66 -19.19
CA ARG A 299 -14.37 -0.90 -19.08
C ARG A 299 -13.69 -1.11 -17.72
N LEU A 300 -14.47 -1.19 -16.64
CA LEU A 300 -13.96 -1.52 -15.31
C LEU A 300 -13.41 -2.95 -15.30
N GLU A 301 -14.16 -3.92 -15.83
CA GLU A 301 -13.69 -5.32 -15.91
C GLU A 301 -12.41 -5.47 -16.73
N MET A 302 -12.32 -4.77 -17.86
CA MET A 302 -11.09 -4.71 -18.65
C MET A 302 -9.95 -4.11 -17.85
N LEU A 303 -10.21 -3.03 -17.12
CA LEU A 303 -9.19 -2.35 -16.33
C LEU A 303 -8.73 -3.20 -15.13
N GLN A 304 -9.63 -3.86 -14.42
CA GLN A 304 -9.31 -4.82 -13.37
C GLN A 304 -8.34 -5.89 -13.93
N LYS A 305 -8.69 -6.50 -15.07
CA LYS A 305 -7.83 -7.49 -15.73
C LYS A 305 -6.47 -6.93 -16.09
N ILE A 306 -6.42 -5.75 -16.74
CA ILE A 306 -5.17 -5.05 -17.08
C ILE A 306 -4.30 -4.89 -15.83
N LEU A 307 -4.89 -4.44 -14.73
CA LEU A 307 -4.22 -4.18 -13.45
C LEU A 307 -3.93 -5.43 -12.61
N GLY A 308 -4.35 -6.62 -13.06
CA GLY A 308 -4.25 -7.87 -12.29
C GLY A 308 -5.25 -7.98 -11.15
N LEU A 309 -6.18 -7.05 -11.03
CA LEU A 309 -7.17 -7.03 -9.95
C LEU A 309 -8.34 -7.98 -10.28
N ASP A 310 -8.87 -8.62 -9.25
CA ASP A 310 -10.06 -9.46 -9.36
C ASP A 310 -11.37 -8.67 -9.19
N ASP A 311 -12.50 -9.37 -9.21
CA ASP A 311 -13.85 -8.81 -9.16
C ASP A 311 -14.22 -8.17 -7.81
N ARG A 312 -13.44 -8.42 -6.74
CA ARG A 312 -13.65 -7.81 -5.43
C ARG A 312 -13.25 -6.35 -5.40
N TYR A 313 -12.40 -5.93 -6.34
CA TYR A 313 -12.01 -4.54 -6.53
C TYR A 313 -13.11 -3.77 -7.26
N ASN A 314 -14.17 -3.36 -6.57
CA ASN A 314 -15.19 -2.49 -7.16
C ASN A 314 -14.60 -1.15 -7.65
N LEU A 315 -15.41 -0.31 -8.32
CA LEU A 315 -14.95 0.96 -8.88
C LEU A 315 -14.26 1.87 -7.85
N GLU A 316 -14.77 1.93 -6.63
CA GLU A 316 -14.19 2.73 -5.54
C GLU A 316 -12.83 2.17 -5.12
N ALA A 317 -12.72 0.85 -4.97
CA ALA A 317 -11.45 0.19 -4.66
C ALA A 317 -10.41 0.41 -5.77
N VAL A 318 -10.79 0.27 -7.05
CA VAL A 318 -9.88 0.54 -8.19
C VAL A 318 -9.42 2.01 -8.21
N ALA A 319 -10.32 2.95 -7.92
CA ALA A 319 -9.97 4.37 -7.77
C ALA A 319 -9.00 4.61 -6.61
N GLY A 320 -9.24 3.98 -5.46
CA GLY A 320 -8.34 4.02 -4.32
C GLY A 320 -6.96 3.43 -4.63
N VAL A 321 -6.92 2.30 -5.34
CA VAL A 321 -5.69 1.63 -5.80
C VAL A 321 -4.88 2.55 -6.71
N ALA A 322 -5.50 3.10 -7.76
CA ALA A 322 -4.83 3.99 -8.70
C ALA A 322 -4.37 5.30 -8.05
N SER A 323 -5.17 5.85 -7.13
CA SER A 323 -4.80 7.05 -6.37
C SER A 323 -3.58 6.80 -5.49
N LEU A 324 -3.58 5.70 -4.72
CA LEU A 324 -2.46 5.36 -3.84
C LEU A 324 -1.19 5.03 -4.64
N ALA A 325 -1.30 4.28 -5.73
CA ALA A 325 -0.17 4.00 -6.62
C ALA A 325 0.44 5.30 -7.19
N LEU A 326 -0.39 6.22 -7.68
CA LEU A 326 0.07 7.52 -8.17
C LEU A 326 0.77 8.33 -7.07
N GLN A 327 0.22 8.34 -5.85
CA GLN A 327 0.86 9.01 -4.70
C GLN A 327 2.24 8.41 -4.41
N VAL A 328 2.36 7.09 -4.39
CA VAL A 328 3.64 6.39 -4.16
C VAL A 328 4.68 6.79 -5.22
N VAL A 329 4.30 6.79 -6.50
CA VAL A 329 5.21 7.18 -7.60
C VAL A 329 5.59 8.66 -7.51
N SER A 330 4.62 9.53 -7.22
CA SER A 330 4.87 10.97 -7.08
C SER A 330 5.83 11.23 -5.92
N ASP A 331 5.56 10.65 -4.75
CA ASP A 331 6.41 10.76 -3.57
C ASP A 331 7.84 10.28 -3.88
N ALA A 332 7.98 9.12 -4.52
CA ALA A 332 9.28 8.54 -4.89
C ALA A 332 10.17 9.50 -5.71
N LEU A 333 9.58 10.26 -6.63
CA LEU A 333 10.31 11.21 -7.48
C LEU A 333 10.74 12.45 -6.71
N HIS A 334 9.90 12.96 -5.80
CA HIS A 334 10.24 14.15 -5.01
C HIS A 334 11.32 13.87 -3.96
N PHE A 335 11.39 12.64 -3.42
CA PHE A 335 12.47 12.24 -2.50
C PHE A 335 13.84 12.11 -3.17
N GLY A 336 13.91 12.03 -4.49
CA GLY A 336 15.17 11.98 -5.24
C GLY A 336 15.92 13.31 -5.30
N ASP A 337 15.18 14.43 -5.29
CA ASP A 337 15.73 15.77 -5.56
C ASP A 337 15.88 16.64 -4.30
N ALA A 338 15.23 16.29 -3.18
CA ALA A 338 15.24 17.11 -1.98
C ALA A 338 16.21 16.59 -0.91
N ALA A 339 17.26 17.37 -0.62
CA ALA A 339 17.92 17.36 0.69
C ALA A 339 16.87 17.55 1.80
N PRO A 340 17.04 16.96 3.01
CA PRO A 340 15.98 16.83 4.00
C PRO A 340 15.53 18.19 4.51
N ALA A 341 14.47 18.72 3.91
CA ALA A 341 13.69 19.84 4.40
C ALA A 341 12.36 19.29 4.92
N THR A 342 12.14 19.49 6.20
CA THR A 342 10.96 19.17 7.01
C THR A 342 9.65 19.23 6.21
N GLN A 343 9.08 18.07 5.90
CA GLN A 343 7.77 17.97 5.26
C GLN A 343 6.67 18.39 6.23
N GLN A 344 6.23 19.64 6.13
CA GLN A 344 4.96 20.09 6.71
C GLN A 344 3.82 19.73 5.74
N ALA A 345 2.80 19.08 6.29
CA ALA A 345 1.75 18.35 5.60
C ALA A 345 1.01 19.15 4.51
N LEU A 346 1.10 18.66 3.27
CA LEU A 346 0.10 18.89 2.22
C LEU A 346 -1.01 17.84 2.37
N SER A 347 -1.90 18.05 3.33
CA SER A 347 -3.24 17.46 3.27
C SER A 347 -4.19 18.44 2.57
N PRO A 348 -5.05 18.00 1.65
CA PRO A 348 -6.11 18.84 1.13
C PRO A 348 -7.01 19.26 2.30
N ARG A 349 -7.02 20.56 2.58
CA ARG A 349 -7.82 21.20 3.63
C ARG A 349 -9.31 20.98 3.31
N ASN A 350 -9.86 19.91 3.85
CA ASN A 350 -11.29 19.64 3.86
C ASN A 350 -11.86 20.39 5.07
N ASP A 351 -12.43 21.58 4.85
CA ASP A 351 -13.10 22.40 5.88
C ASP A 351 -14.38 21.76 6.49
N ARG A 352 -14.48 20.42 6.46
CA ARG A 352 -15.62 19.64 6.98
C ARG A 352 -15.31 18.85 8.25
N PHE A 353 -14.07 18.88 8.74
CA PHE A 353 -13.72 18.24 10.01
C PHE A 353 -13.52 19.28 11.09
N ALA A 354 -14.09 19.03 12.26
CA ALA A 354 -13.90 19.85 13.45
C ALA A 354 -12.39 19.99 13.74
N PRO A 355 -11.89 21.19 14.05
CA PRO A 355 -10.47 21.40 14.33
C PRO A 355 -9.99 20.47 15.45
N ALA A 356 -8.73 20.02 15.39
CA ALA A 356 -8.17 18.96 16.23
C ALA A 356 -8.46 19.12 17.74
N PHE A 357 -8.44 20.36 18.25
CA PHE A 357 -8.76 20.64 19.66
C PHE A 357 -10.21 20.27 20.06
N GLN A 358 -11.16 20.29 19.12
CA GLN A 358 -12.55 19.88 19.36
C GLN A 358 -12.69 18.35 19.38
N LEU A 359 -11.90 17.63 18.58
CA LEU A 359 -11.83 16.17 18.61
C LEU A 359 -11.15 15.68 19.89
N GLU A 360 -10.09 16.35 20.33
CA GLU A 360 -9.45 16.07 21.63
C GLU A 360 -10.38 16.37 22.81
N ALA A 361 -11.10 17.49 22.78
CA ALA A 361 -12.09 17.82 23.82
C ALA A 361 -13.31 16.88 23.81
N ALA A 362 -13.69 16.35 22.65
CA ALA A 362 -14.74 15.33 22.56
C ALA A 362 -14.25 13.97 23.06
N ALA A 363 -13.01 13.58 22.73
CA ALA A 363 -12.39 12.36 23.23
C ALA A 363 -12.19 12.38 24.75
N ALA A 364 -11.77 13.52 25.32
CA ALA A 364 -11.67 13.72 26.76
C ALA A 364 -13.03 13.59 27.47
N ARG A 365 -14.09 14.17 26.87
CA ARG A 365 -15.48 14.02 27.34
C ARG A 365 -15.98 12.58 27.33
N MET A 366 -15.73 11.85 26.25
CA MET A 366 -16.13 10.43 26.16
C MET A 366 -15.36 9.53 27.13
N GLN A 367 -14.16 9.93 27.54
CA GLN A 367 -13.34 9.21 28.52
C GLN A 367 -13.64 9.62 29.98
N GLY A 368 -14.60 10.52 30.21
CA GLY A 368 -14.93 11.01 31.55
C GLY A 368 -13.79 11.79 32.20
N LEU A 369 -12.87 12.35 31.40
CA LEU A 369 -11.72 13.10 31.85
C LEU A 369 -11.98 14.61 31.99
N ASP A 370 -13.21 15.06 31.71
CA ASP A 370 -13.65 16.40 32.09
C ASP A 370 -13.71 16.47 33.62
N ARG A 371 -12.64 17.01 34.21
CA ARG A 371 -12.69 17.55 35.57
C ARG A 371 -13.80 18.56 35.59
N GLU A 372 -14.81 18.32 36.42
CA GLU A 372 -15.92 19.21 36.69
C GLU A 372 -15.47 20.68 36.64
N ASP A 373 -15.85 21.39 35.58
CA ASP A 373 -15.94 22.84 35.60
C ASP A 373 -17.00 23.19 36.64
N ARG A 374 -16.57 23.34 37.89
CA ARG A 374 -17.39 24.04 38.88
C ARG A 374 -17.63 25.45 38.31
N PRO A 375 -18.89 25.88 38.13
CA PRO A 375 -19.14 27.26 37.80
C PRO A 375 -18.55 28.14 38.90
N LEU A 376 -17.82 29.16 38.48
CA LEU A 376 -17.13 30.18 39.31
C LEU A 376 -18.10 31.07 40.11
N GLY A 377 -19.29 30.57 40.45
CA GLY A 377 -20.38 31.29 41.11
C GLY A 377 -20.68 30.91 42.56
N GLU A 378 -20.07 29.85 43.12
CA GLU A 378 -20.43 29.33 44.46
C GLU A 378 -19.34 29.46 45.54
N LEU A 379 -18.31 30.30 45.34
CA LEU A 379 -17.25 30.54 46.33
C LEU A 379 -17.30 31.91 47.03
N LEU A 380 -18.42 32.66 46.94
CA LEU A 380 -18.61 33.93 47.67
C LEU A 380 -19.91 34.01 48.50
N ALA A 381 -20.48 32.87 48.89
CA ALA A 381 -21.59 32.84 49.84
C ALA A 381 -21.36 31.73 50.87
N GLY A 382 -20.41 31.94 51.79
CA GLY A 382 -20.14 30.97 52.83
C GLY A 382 -19.02 31.37 53.79
N GLY A 383 -19.31 32.29 54.70
CA GLY A 383 -18.68 32.29 56.03
C GLY A 383 -17.79 33.49 56.38
N ALA A 384 -18.25 34.20 57.42
CA ALA A 384 -17.60 35.23 58.26
C ALA A 384 -17.60 36.66 57.73
#